data_AF-A0A9P0AQL6-F1
#
_entry.id   AF-A0A9P0AQL6-F1
#
_cell.length_a   1.000
_cell.length_b   1.000
_cell.length_c   1.000
_cell.angle_alpha   90.00
_cell.angle_beta   90.00
_cell.angle_gamma   90.00
#
_symmetry.space_group_name_H-M   'P 1'
#
loop_
_entity.id
_entity.type
_entity.pdbx_description
1 polymer ?
#
loop_
_entity_poly.entity_id
_entity_poly.type
_entity_poly.pdbx_seq_one_letter_code
_entity_poly.pdbx_strand_id
1 'polypeptide(L)'
;MNSIVPDKVLDQMICSECSKYLSVLPVHVYPNRDTKCGRCMEENDNGAPSQVNKVIPTMLFKCYNRYEGCSSLLLPDQVEEHEMNCISKSFHTCPLCSEANMPPYMMLAHFKKYHRCFLLARPIVQINATIDSEKHYLYCTENMIFLWNILVDTVNSKVFLNNKLVGPEELAKQISQQFCVKESFINGGHKIICELIVRFDVVQFSKFEVKKKDKLSINNNELYLSSTIKNLYPGCKLSPCRRFVINSVGEKIIRNYFCSFCRKQQLYSEEYFEYTKCSKPTVVCCSFCKDHVSQICSKGHILSVCIRVCLTEYLHLRAFCKWKCKKHFNGLDLYEHEQNCVYREPIPMCPVTNCAMENFKKFSELESHFKTHKNTILIPYWDSTDWF
;
A
#
# COMPACT_ATOMS: atom_id res chain seq x y z
N MET A 1 36.91 -7.13 -18.37
CA MET A 1 35.59 -7.52 -18.88
C MET A 1 34.58 -6.52 -18.34
N ASN A 2 33.77 -5.92 -19.19
CA ASN A 2 32.77 -4.95 -18.73
C ASN A 2 31.54 -5.70 -18.21
N SER A 3 30.95 -5.24 -17.10
CA SER A 3 29.74 -5.83 -16.53
C SER A 3 28.55 -4.91 -16.74
N ILE A 4 27.41 -5.49 -17.11
CA ILE A 4 26.14 -4.75 -17.25
C ILE A 4 25.62 -4.42 -15.85
N VAL A 5 25.27 -3.16 -15.59
CA VAL A 5 24.69 -2.76 -14.31
C VAL A 5 23.29 -3.39 -14.16
N PRO A 6 23.02 -4.16 -13.10
CA PRO A 6 21.69 -4.73 -12.87
C PRO A 6 20.63 -3.65 -12.65
N ASP A 7 19.39 -3.92 -13.07
CA ASP A 7 18.30 -2.93 -13.00
C ASP A 7 17.99 -2.43 -11.60
N LYS A 8 18.06 -3.32 -10.60
CA LYS A 8 17.87 -2.95 -9.19
C LYS A 8 18.92 -1.93 -8.72
N VAL A 9 20.13 -1.99 -9.27
CA VAL A 9 21.22 -1.06 -8.96
C VAL A 9 21.03 0.24 -9.74
N LEU A 10 20.67 0.16 -11.03
CA LEU A 10 20.32 1.34 -11.84
C LEU A 10 19.22 2.19 -11.18
N ASP A 11 18.18 1.53 -10.65
CA ASP A 11 17.05 2.17 -9.95
C ASP A 11 17.45 2.90 -8.66
N GLN A 12 18.62 2.57 -8.09
CA GLN A 12 19.19 3.23 -6.91
C GLN A 12 20.23 4.28 -7.28
N MET A 13 20.83 4.16 -8.46
CA MET A 13 21.82 5.08 -9.00
C MET A 13 21.15 6.18 -9.81
N ILE A 14 20.33 7.01 -9.16
CA ILE A 14 19.60 8.11 -9.81
C ILE A 14 20.15 9.46 -9.34
N CYS A 15 20.39 10.37 -10.27
CA CYS A 15 20.76 11.75 -9.99
C CYS A 15 19.60 12.48 -9.32
N SER A 16 19.85 13.15 -8.19
CA SER A 16 18.83 13.93 -7.48
C SER A 16 18.31 15.12 -8.28
N GLU A 17 19.14 15.65 -9.20
CA GLU A 17 18.82 16.81 -10.03
C GLU A 17 18.06 16.41 -11.30
N CYS A 18 18.71 15.72 -12.24
CA CYS A 18 18.10 15.40 -13.54
C CYS A 18 17.26 14.12 -13.55
N SER A 19 17.19 13.36 -12.44
CA SER A 19 16.47 12.08 -12.34
C SER A 19 16.90 11.00 -13.36
N LYS A 20 18.05 11.16 -14.01
CA LYS A 20 18.69 10.15 -14.87
C LYS A 20 19.66 9.25 -14.08
N TYR A 21 20.12 8.16 -14.69
CA TYR A 21 21.12 7.28 -14.07
C TYR A 21 22.43 8.02 -13.77
N LEU A 22 23.12 7.67 -12.68
CA LEU A 22 24.47 8.17 -12.33
C LEU A 22 25.54 7.52 -13.22
N SER A 23 25.41 7.73 -14.52
CA SER A 23 26.20 7.09 -15.59
C SER A 23 27.24 8.01 -16.22
N VAL A 24 27.11 9.34 -16.04
CA VAL A 24 28.09 10.34 -16.51
C VAL A 24 28.94 10.80 -15.33
N LEU A 25 30.26 10.72 -15.50
CA LEU A 25 31.26 11.06 -14.49
C LEU A 25 31.62 12.55 -14.51
N PRO A 26 32.10 13.12 -13.39
CA PRO A 26 32.19 12.48 -12.08
C PRO A 26 30.84 12.47 -11.33
N VAL A 27 30.64 11.50 -10.45
CA VAL A 27 29.50 11.43 -9.52
C VAL A 27 29.92 12.02 -8.17
N HIS A 28 29.16 12.96 -7.64
CA HIS A 28 29.40 13.59 -6.34
C HIS A 28 28.29 13.27 -5.34
N VAL A 29 28.65 13.22 -4.06
CA VAL A 29 27.75 13.02 -2.91
C VAL A 29 27.82 14.26 -2.04
N TYR A 30 26.68 14.72 -1.55
CA TYR A 30 26.54 15.94 -0.76
C TYR A 30 26.24 15.63 0.71
N PRO A 31 26.44 16.60 1.65
CA PRO A 31 26.14 16.40 3.08
C PRO A 31 24.69 15.98 3.37
N ASN A 32 23.74 16.39 2.53
CA ASN A 32 22.33 16.00 2.62
C ASN A 32 22.05 14.59 2.04
N ARG A 33 23.09 13.88 1.59
CA ARG A 33 23.05 12.56 0.94
C ARG A 33 22.49 12.55 -0.47
N ASP A 34 22.28 13.71 -1.07
CA ASP A 34 21.98 13.79 -2.50
C ASP A 34 23.19 13.37 -3.32
N THR A 35 22.92 12.93 -4.55
CA THR A 35 23.95 12.51 -5.50
C THR A 35 23.71 13.15 -6.85
N LYS A 36 24.70 13.87 -7.37
CA LYS A 36 24.67 14.46 -8.70
C LYS A 36 25.61 13.74 -9.65
N CYS A 37 25.18 13.59 -10.91
CA CYS A 37 26.04 13.10 -12.00
C CYS A 37 26.82 14.25 -12.65
N GLY A 38 27.80 13.91 -13.50
CA GLY A 38 28.64 14.88 -14.21
C GLY A 38 27.86 15.92 -15.02
N ARG A 39 26.68 15.55 -15.56
CA ARG A 39 25.79 16.48 -16.30
C ARG A 39 25.24 17.64 -15.46
N CYS A 40 25.11 17.45 -14.15
CA CYS A 40 24.43 18.39 -13.25
C CYS A 40 25.41 19.11 -12.32
N MET A 41 26.70 18.95 -12.56
CA MET A 41 27.75 19.53 -11.73
C MET A 41 28.09 20.91 -12.24
N GLU A 42 28.26 21.84 -11.31
CA GLU A 42 28.74 23.18 -11.58
C GLU A 42 30.22 23.29 -11.18
N GLU A 43 30.97 24.22 -11.77
CA GLU A 43 32.43 24.35 -11.57
C GLU A 43 32.85 24.61 -10.10
N ASN A 44 31.92 25.04 -9.23
CA ASN A 44 32.15 25.34 -7.81
C ASN A 44 31.28 24.49 -6.86
N ASP A 45 30.89 23.28 -7.27
CA ASP A 45 30.00 22.47 -6.46
C ASP A 45 30.72 21.83 -5.26
N ASN A 46 30.20 22.03 -4.04
CA ASN A 46 30.82 21.58 -2.78
C ASN A 46 30.64 20.05 -2.51
N GLY A 47 30.38 19.28 -3.57
CA GLY A 47 30.19 17.84 -3.47
C GLY A 47 31.51 17.10 -3.25
N ALA A 48 31.47 15.99 -2.53
CA ALA A 48 32.62 15.09 -2.45
C ALA A 48 32.55 14.03 -3.56
N PRO A 49 33.65 13.70 -4.25
CA PRO A 49 33.68 12.62 -5.22
C PRO A 49 33.24 11.28 -4.61
N SER A 50 32.30 10.60 -5.27
CA SER A 50 31.78 9.31 -4.80
C SER A 50 32.76 8.16 -5.08
N GLN A 51 32.74 7.13 -4.23
CA GLN A 51 33.52 5.90 -4.46
C GLN A 51 33.06 5.16 -5.72
N VAL A 52 31.81 5.36 -6.18
CA VAL A 52 31.31 4.73 -7.42
C VAL A 52 32.11 5.17 -8.64
N ASN A 53 32.79 6.31 -8.60
CA ASN A 53 33.65 6.80 -9.69
C ASN A 53 34.78 5.83 -10.04
N LYS A 54 35.18 4.96 -9.11
CA LYS A 54 36.21 3.93 -9.36
C LYS A 54 35.66 2.73 -10.14
N VAL A 55 34.36 2.50 -10.08
CA VAL A 55 33.71 1.30 -10.61
C VAL A 55 32.99 1.59 -11.93
N ILE A 56 32.32 2.73 -12.01
CA ILE A 56 31.55 3.20 -13.18
C ILE A 56 32.31 3.06 -14.52
N PRO A 57 33.61 3.41 -14.65
CA PRO A 57 34.35 3.28 -15.91
C PRO A 57 34.36 1.88 -16.53
N THR A 58 34.13 0.84 -15.72
CA THR A 58 34.16 -0.56 -16.14
C THR A 58 32.76 -1.15 -16.38
N MET A 59 31.72 -0.35 -16.23
CA MET A 59 30.32 -0.77 -16.27
C MET A 59 29.63 -0.36 -17.57
N LEU A 60 28.71 -1.22 -18.04
CA LEU A 60 27.80 -0.91 -19.14
C LEU A 60 26.45 -0.46 -18.59
N PHE A 61 26.02 0.73 -18.99
CA PHE A 61 24.76 1.33 -18.62
C PHE A 61 23.72 1.13 -19.71
N LYS A 62 22.49 0.80 -19.29
CA LYS A 62 21.33 0.88 -20.18
C LYS A 62 20.99 2.35 -20.40
N CYS A 63 20.59 2.70 -21.62
CA CYS A 63 20.08 4.04 -21.92
C CYS A 63 18.87 4.39 -21.02
N TYR A 64 18.78 5.64 -20.56
CA TYR A 64 17.66 6.09 -19.73
C TYR A 64 16.31 6.08 -20.50
N ASN A 65 16.36 6.14 -21.83
CA ASN A 65 15.20 5.98 -22.74
C ASN A 65 14.91 4.49 -23.06
N ARG A 66 15.38 3.53 -22.25
CA ARG A 66 15.11 2.09 -22.44
C ARG A 66 13.64 1.73 -22.51
N TYR A 67 12.80 2.44 -21.75
CA TYR A 67 11.35 2.24 -21.74
C TYR A 67 10.68 2.68 -23.05
N GLU A 68 11.43 3.38 -23.90
CA GLU A 68 11.02 3.84 -25.22
C GLU A 68 11.63 3.00 -26.34
N GLY A 69 12.09 1.79 -26.01
CA GLY A 69 12.64 0.83 -26.95
C GLY A 69 14.14 0.94 -27.20
N CYS A 70 14.86 1.88 -26.57
CA CYS A 70 16.32 1.93 -26.72
C CYS A 70 17.00 0.79 -25.95
N SER A 71 17.60 -0.17 -26.67
CA SER A 71 18.31 -1.30 -26.08
C SER A 71 19.83 -1.10 -25.94
N SER A 72 20.32 0.12 -26.16
CA SER A 72 21.76 0.41 -26.16
C SER A 72 22.39 0.18 -24.79
N LEU A 73 23.57 -0.46 -24.81
CA LEU A 73 24.45 -0.63 -23.66
C LEU A 73 25.69 0.25 -23.88
N LEU A 74 25.91 1.18 -22.97
CA LEU A 74 26.82 2.31 -23.18
C LEU A 74 27.88 2.34 -22.08
N LEU A 75 29.11 2.66 -22.46
CA LEU A 75 30.13 3.08 -21.50
C LEU A 75 29.85 4.52 -21.02
N PRO A 76 30.37 4.91 -19.85
CA PRO A 76 30.11 6.24 -19.27
C PRO A 76 30.41 7.42 -20.20
N ASP A 77 31.46 7.32 -21.01
CA ASP A 77 31.89 8.32 -21.99
C ASP A 77 30.99 8.38 -23.24
N GLN A 78 30.26 7.30 -23.53
CA GLN A 78 29.32 7.22 -24.66
C GLN A 78 27.90 7.67 -24.30
N VAL A 79 27.58 7.70 -23.01
CA VAL A 79 26.21 7.96 -22.54
C VAL A 79 25.73 9.32 -23.02
N GLU A 80 26.45 10.39 -22.73
CA GLU A 80 25.98 11.75 -22.99
C GLU A 80 25.70 12.00 -24.49
N GLU A 81 26.63 11.61 -25.36
CA GLU A 81 26.47 11.70 -26.81
C GLU A 81 25.27 10.87 -27.31
N HIS A 82 25.12 9.64 -26.82
CA HIS A 82 23.98 8.80 -27.18
C HIS A 82 22.66 9.44 -26.73
N GLU A 83 22.58 9.96 -25.50
CA GLU A 83 21.37 10.56 -24.96
C GLU A 83 20.90 11.78 -25.77
N MET A 84 21.84 12.58 -26.30
CA MET A 84 21.53 13.71 -27.17
C MET A 84 20.85 13.26 -28.47
N ASN A 85 21.38 12.18 -29.06
CA ASN A 85 20.97 11.66 -30.37
C ASN A 85 19.96 10.50 -30.30
N CYS A 86 19.53 10.10 -29.11
CA CYS A 86 18.60 8.98 -28.93
C CYS A 86 17.24 9.35 -29.53
N ILE A 87 16.85 8.65 -30.59
CA ILE A 87 15.63 8.89 -31.39
C ILE A 87 14.35 8.67 -30.56
N SER A 88 14.45 7.82 -29.55
CA SER A 88 13.36 7.53 -28.63
C SER A 88 13.13 8.70 -27.66
N LYS A 89 12.27 9.65 -28.04
CA LYS A 89 11.74 10.70 -27.16
C LYS A 89 10.24 10.82 -27.35
N SER A 90 9.49 10.24 -26.42
CA SER A 90 8.04 10.34 -26.28
C SER A 90 7.73 11.01 -24.95
N PHE A 91 6.72 11.86 -24.95
CA PHE A 91 6.29 12.57 -23.77
C PHE A 91 4.86 12.15 -23.42
N HIS A 92 4.61 11.96 -22.14
CA HIS A 92 3.35 11.44 -21.62
C HIS A 92 2.80 12.38 -20.56
N THR A 93 1.50 12.29 -20.32
CA THR A 93 0.81 13.00 -19.23
C THR A 93 0.42 12.00 -18.17
N CYS A 94 0.70 12.33 -16.91
CA CYS A 94 0.28 11.54 -15.76
C CYS A 94 -1.26 11.50 -15.69
N PRO A 95 -1.89 10.30 -15.69
CA PRO A 95 -3.34 10.19 -15.64
C PRO A 95 -3.95 10.52 -14.28
N LEU A 96 -3.13 10.74 -13.24
CA LEU A 96 -3.58 10.95 -11.86
C LEU A 96 -3.49 12.41 -11.39
N CYS A 97 -2.61 13.24 -11.97
CA CYS A 97 -2.36 14.60 -11.47
C CYS A 97 -2.12 15.66 -12.56
N SER A 98 -2.43 15.36 -13.83
CA SER A 98 -2.29 16.28 -14.96
C SER A 98 -0.87 16.79 -15.25
N GLU A 99 0.15 16.30 -14.55
CA GLU A 99 1.56 16.57 -14.85
C GLU A 99 1.85 16.09 -16.27
N ALA A 100 2.22 17.00 -17.16
CA ALA A 100 2.33 16.75 -18.59
C ALA A 100 3.79 16.71 -19.06
N ASN A 101 3.98 16.29 -20.30
CA ASN A 101 5.25 16.34 -21.01
C ASN A 101 6.42 15.62 -20.31
N MET A 102 6.13 14.49 -19.66
CA MET A 102 7.14 13.69 -18.98
C MET A 102 7.58 12.49 -19.82
N PRO A 103 8.89 12.29 -20.02
CA PRO A 103 9.39 11.05 -20.62
C PRO A 103 9.14 9.85 -19.69
N PRO A 104 9.11 8.60 -20.20
CA PRO A 104 8.66 7.46 -19.41
C PRO A 104 9.48 7.17 -18.13
N TYR A 105 10.80 7.40 -18.16
CA TYR A 105 11.63 7.25 -16.96
C TYR A 105 11.25 8.25 -15.85
N MET A 106 10.89 9.49 -16.21
CA MET A 106 10.37 10.48 -15.26
C MET A 106 8.99 10.10 -14.76
N MET A 107 8.14 9.50 -15.61
CA MET A 107 6.84 9.01 -15.17
C MET A 107 6.96 7.95 -14.08
N LEU A 108 7.94 7.03 -14.18
CA LEU A 108 8.21 6.08 -13.11
C LEU A 108 8.68 6.77 -11.82
N ALA A 109 9.62 7.72 -11.91
CA ALA A 109 10.10 8.48 -10.76
C ALA A 109 8.96 9.27 -10.08
N HIS A 110 8.11 9.89 -10.89
CA HIS A 110 6.91 10.61 -10.44
C HIS A 110 5.93 9.69 -9.72
N PHE A 111 5.61 8.50 -10.28
CA PHE A 111 4.74 7.55 -9.61
C PHE A 111 5.33 7.06 -8.28
N LYS A 112 6.65 6.80 -8.23
CA LYS A 112 7.35 6.42 -7.00
C LYS A 112 7.22 7.51 -5.92
N LYS A 113 7.26 8.79 -6.30
CA LYS A 113 7.22 9.94 -5.39
C LYS A 113 5.80 10.33 -4.97
N TYR A 114 4.88 10.48 -5.91
CA TYR A 114 3.56 11.09 -5.69
C TYR A 114 2.39 10.09 -5.72
N HIS A 115 2.56 8.93 -6.37
CA HIS A 115 1.49 7.96 -6.62
C HIS A 115 1.87 6.53 -6.24
N ARG A 116 2.62 6.37 -5.14
CA ARG A 116 3.20 5.09 -4.73
C ARG A 116 2.17 3.96 -4.60
N CYS A 117 0.94 4.27 -4.18
CA CYS A 117 -0.15 3.29 -4.03
C CYS A 117 -0.68 2.75 -5.36
N PHE A 118 -0.35 3.40 -6.48
CA PHE A 118 -0.75 3.02 -7.83
C PHE A 118 0.39 2.35 -8.61
N LEU A 119 1.58 2.22 -8.02
CA LEU A 119 2.70 1.48 -8.60
C LEU A 119 2.60 0.00 -8.22
N LEU A 120 2.49 -0.86 -9.22
CA LEU A 120 2.37 -2.30 -9.06
C LEU A 120 3.75 -2.95 -9.02
N ALA A 121 4.08 -3.56 -7.88
CA ALA A 121 5.28 -4.40 -7.75
C ALA A 121 5.14 -5.74 -8.49
N ARG A 122 3.90 -6.18 -8.72
CA ARG A 122 3.54 -7.39 -9.47
C ARG A 122 2.31 -7.07 -10.31
N PRO A 123 2.10 -7.75 -11.45
CA PRO A 123 0.97 -7.51 -12.33
C PRO A 123 -0.33 -8.13 -11.76
N ILE A 124 -0.67 -7.81 -10.51
CA ILE A 124 -1.84 -8.34 -9.80
C ILE A 124 -2.58 -7.18 -9.16
N VAL A 125 -3.88 -7.11 -9.42
CA VAL A 125 -4.77 -6.07 -8.88
C VAL A 125 -6.03 -6.71 -8.29
N GLN A 126 -6.46 -6.20 -7.15
CA GLN A 126 -7.72 -6.61 -6.53
C GLN A 126 -8.77 -5.53 -6.77
N ILE A 127 -9.90 -5.94 -7.35
CA ILE A 127 -10.97 -5.03 -7.73
C ILE A 127 -12.21 -5.40 -6.93
N ASN A 128 -12.87 -4.37 -6.39
CA ASN A 128 -14.18 -4.54 -5.81
C ASN A 128 -15.24 -4.29 -6.90
N ALA A 129 -15.82 -5.36 -7.43
CA ALA A 129 -16.82 -5.29 -8.49
C ALA A 129 -18.23 -4.92 -7.99
N THR A 130 -18.37 -4.51 -6.73
CA THR A 130 -19.65 -4.07 -6.15
C THR A 130 -19.81 -2.55 -6.15
N ILE A 131 -18.81 -1.78 -6.59
CA ILE A 131 -18.83 -0.31 -6.57
C ILE A 131 -18.24 0.19 -7.88
N ASP A 132 -18.92 1.15 -8.51
CA ASP A 132 -18.38 1.85 -9.68
C ASP A 132 -17.06 2.50 -9.31
N SER A 133 -16.03 2.25 -10.11
CA SER A 133 -14.72 2.83 -9.88
C SER A 133 -13.88 2.85 -11.13
N GLU A 134 -13.10 3.92 -11.30
CA GLU A 134 -12.02 3.99 -12.26
C GLU A 134 -10.70 4.06 -11.49
N LYS A 135 -9.74 3.23 -11.86
CA LYS A 135 -8.42 3.19 -11.23
C LYS A 135 -7.33 3.06 -12.27
N HIS A 136 -6.30 3.88 -12.11
CA HIS A 136 -5.08 3.79 -12.91
C HIS A 136 -3.97 3.13 -12.09
N TYR A 137 -3.23 2.24 -12.73
CA TYR A 137 -2.04 1.62 -12.14
C TYR A 137 -0.88 1.68 -13.12
N LEU A 138 0.32 1.84 -12.57
CA LEU A 138 1.55 1.74 -13.33
C LEU A 138 2.23 0.41 -12.99
N TYR A 139 2.52 -0.39 -14.01
CA TYR A 139 3.27 -1.63 -13.87
C TYR A 139 4.55 -1.53 -14.69
N CYS A 140 5.70 -1.79 -14.05
CA CYS A 140 7.00 -1.73 -14.69
C CYS A 140 7.60 -3.14 -14.77
N THR A 141 8.05 -3.52 -15.95
CA THR A 141 8.95 -4.66 -16.16
C THR A 141 10.39 -4.13 -16.30
N GLU A 142 11.35 -4.98 -16.66
CA GLU A 142 12.72 -4.51 -16.92
C GLU A 142 12.74 -3.40 -17.97
N ASN A 143 12.16 -3.59 -19.15
CA ASN A 143 12.32 -2.64 -20.26
C ASN A 143 11.02 -1.96 -20.71
N MET A 144 9.91 -2.19 -20.02
CA MET A 144 8.61 -1.67 -20.45
C MET A 144 7.81 -1.16 -19.27
N ILE A 145 7.12 -0.04 -19.51
CA ILE A 145 6.17 0.53 -18.57
C ILE A 145 4.77 0.37 -19.16
N PHE A 146 3.86 -0.18 -18.37
CA PHE A 146 2.47 -0.40 -18.71
C PHE A 146 1.58 0.46 -17.82
N LEU A 147 0.66 1.19 -18.44
CA LEU A 147 -0.39 1.92 -17.76
C LEU A 147 -1.70 1.14 -17.87
N TRP A 148 -2.21 0.70 -16.73
CA TRP A 148 -3.50 0.02 -16.67
C TRP A 148 -4.57 1.00 -16.23
N ASN A 149 -5.67 1.06 -16.98
CA ASN A 149 -6.91 1.68 -16.57
C ASN A 149 -7.96 0.57 -16.35
N ILE A 150 -8.51 0.54 -15.14
CA ILE A 150 -9.55 -0.40 -14.74
C ILE A 150 -10.81 0.38 -14.43
N LEU A 151 -11.86 0.13 -15.20
CA LEU A 151 -13.19 0.70 -15.00
C LEU A 151 -14.16 -0.41 -14.58
N VAL A 152 -14.78 -0.24 -13.42
CA VAL A 152 -15.88 -1.07 -12.93
C VAL A 152 -17.18 -0.32 -13.17
N ASP A 153 -18.07 -0.93 -13.94
CA ASP A 153 -19.42 -0.46 -14.22
C ASP A 153 -20.41 -1.47 -13.67
N THR A 154 -20.93 -1.19 -12.48
CA THR A 154 -21.86 -2.04 -11.74
C THR A 154 -23.27 -2.02 -12.33
N VAL A 155 -23.67 -0.92 -12.97
CA VAL A 155 -24.97 -0.77 -13.64
C VAL A 155 -25.07 -1.76 -14.79
N ASN A 156 -24.07 -1.80 -15.66
CA ASN A 156 -24.00 -2.75 -16.76
C ASN A 156 -23.35 -4.08 -16.36
N SER A 157 -22.86 -4.17 -15.12
CA SER A 157 -22.20 -5.35 -14.59
C SER A 157 -20.99 -5.79 -15.43
N LYS A 158 -20.18 -4.80 -15.82
CA LYS A 158 -18.98 -4.94 -16.64
C LYS A 158 -17.74 -4.47 -15.89
N VAL A 159 -16.63 -5.15 -16.13
CA VAL A 159 -15.28 -4.66 -15.78
C VAL A 159 -14.51 -4.50 -17.08
N PHE A 160 -14.00 -3.30 -17.31
CA PHE A 160 -13.13 -2.97 -18.42
C PHE A 160 -11.70 -2.84 -17.91
N LEU A 161 -10.79 -3.50 -18.62
CA LEU A 161 -9.36 -3.36 -18.41
C LEU A 161 -8.74 -2.89 -19.70
N ASN A 162 -8.15 -1.69 -19.66
CA ASN A 162 -7.36 -1.12 -20.74
C ASN A 162 -5.91 -1.10 -20.31
N ASN A 163 -5.03 -1.73 -21.09
CA ASN A 163 -3.60 -1.72 -20.85
C ASN A 163 -2.89 -1.01 -22.00
N LYS A 164 -2.12 0.03 -21.67
CA LYS A 164 -1.37 0.83 -22.63
C LYS A 164 0.12 0.73 -22.34
N LEU A 165 0.92 0.42 -23.36
CA LEU A 165 2.38 0.58 -23.28
C LEU A 165 2.71 2.08 -23.26
N VAL A 166 3.55 2.49 -22.31
CA VAL A 166 4.12 3.84 -22.29
C VAL A 166 5.44 3.81 -23.05
N GLY A 167 5.34 3.97 -24.37
CA GLY A 167 6.46 3.90 -25.31
C GLY A 167 5.97 3.95 -26.77
N PRO A 168 6.84 3.64 -27.74
CA PRO A 168 6.48 3.63 -29.16
C PRO A 168 5.36 2.65 -29.48
N GLU A 169 4.45 3.04 -30.38
CA GLU A 169 3.35 2.20 -30.84
C GLU A 169 3.85 0.93 -31.55
N GLU A 170 4.94 1.04 -32.30
CA GLU A 170 5.56 -0.10 -32.99
C GLU A 170 6.03 -1.18 -32.01
N LEU A 171 6.53 -0.78 -30.83
CA LEU A 171 6.88 -1.73 -29.77
C LEU A 171 5.61 -2.35 -29.17
N ALA A 172 4.55 -1.58 -29.00
CA ALA A 172 3.28 -2.09 -28.49
C ALA A 172 2.65 -3.17 -29.41
N LYS A 173 2.77 -3.01 -30.73
CA LYS A 173 2.29 -3.99 -31.73
C LYS A 173 2.98 -5.35 -31.63
N GLN A 174 4.20 -5.39 -31.09
CA GLN A 174 5.00 -6.61 -30.96
C GLN A 174 4.72 -7.39 -29.67
N ILE A 175 3.92 -6.85 -28.75
CA ILE A 175 3.67 -7.44 -27.44
C ILE A 175 2.30 -8.13 -27.43
N SER A 176 2.23 -9.41 -27.07
CA SER A 176 0.98 -10.06 -26.64
C SER A 176 0.83 -10.04 -25.12
N GLN A 177 -0.40 -10.06 -24.65
CA GLN A 177 -0.73 -9.97 -23.23
C GLN A 177 -1.89 -10.90 -22.91
N GLN A 178 -1.76 -11.69 -21.83
CA GLN A 178 -2.80 -12.59 -21.38
C GLN A 178 -3.28 -12.21 -19.98
N PHE A 179 -4.58 -11.92 -19.85
CA PHE A 179 -5.17 -11.57 -18.57
C PHE A 179 -5.90 -12.78 -17.99
N CYS A 180 -5.61 -13.10 -16.72
CA CYS A 180 -6.30 -14.13 -15.97
C CYS A 180 -7.20 -13.45 -14.93
N VAL A 181 -8.50 -13.77 -14.96
CA VAL A 181 -9.46 -13.28 -13.98
C VAL A 181 -9.84 -14.42 -13.05
N LYS A 182 -9.61 -14.22 -11.76
CA LYS A 182 -9.96 -15.18 -10.70
C LYS A 182 -11.01 -14.54 -9.80
N GLU A 183 -12.17 -15.17 -9.69
CA GLU A 183 -13.17 -14.74 -8.71
C GLU A 183 -12.83 -15.30 -7.33
N SER A 184 -12.96 -14.46 -6.30
CA SER A 184 -12.79 -14.88 -4.91
C SER A 184 -13.90 -14.31 -4.03
N PHE A 185 -14.45 -15.14 -3.16
CA PHE A 185 -15.45 -14.73 -2.19
C PHE A 185 -14.76 -14.53 -0.85
N ILE A 186 -14.72 -13.30 -0.36
CA ILE A 186 -14.13 -13.00 0.96
C ILE A 186 -15.19 -12.29 1.79
N ASN A 187 -15.62 -12.93 2.88
CA ASN A 187 -16.49 -12.34 3.92
C ASN A 187 -17.82 -11.74 3.40
N GLY A 188 -18.51 -12.43 2.50
CA GLY A 188 -19.85 -12.01 2.01
C GLY A 188 -19.84 -10.88 0.97
N GLY A 189 -18.67 -10.47 0.49
CA GLY A 189 -18.53 -9.60 -0.69
C GLY A 189 -17.87 -10.34 -1.86
N HIS A 190 -18.33 -10.07 -3.09
CA HIS A 190 -17.67 -10.53 -4.31
C HIS A 190 -16.42 -9.70 -4.56
N LYS A 191 -15.24 -10.33 -4.53
CA LYS A 191 -13.98 -9.70 -4.94
C LYS A 191 -13.46 -10.37 -6.21
N ILE A 192 -13.25 -9.57 -7.25
CA ILE A 192 -12.62 -10.05 -8.47
C ILE A 192 -11.12 -9.75 -8.34
N ILE A 193 -10.32 -10.80 -8.39
CA ILE A 193 -8.86 -10.70 -8.44
C ILE A 193 -8.48 -10.82 -9.91
N CYS A 194 -7.89 -9.77 -10.46
CA CYS A 194 -7.32 -9.82 -11.81
C CYS A 194 -5.81 -9.99 -11.69
N GLU A 195 -5.30 -11.03 -12.32
CA GLU A 195 -3.88 -11.35 -12.42
C GLU A 195 -3.51 -11.27 -13.91
N LEU A 196 -2.68 -10.29 -14.29
CA LEU A 196 -2.13 -10.28 -15.64
C LEU A 196 -0.92 -11.20 -15.66
N ILE A 197 -0.97 -12.17 -16.58
CA ILE A 197 0.18 -13.00 -16.90
C ILE A 197 0.70 -12.48 -18.23
N VAL A 198 1.68 -11.58 -18.18
CA VAL A 198 2.35 -11.12 -19.41
C VAL A 198 3.17 -12.30 -19.95
N ARG A 199 2.76 -12.84 -21.10
CA ARG A 199 3.56 -13.80 -21.88
C ARG A 199 4.08 -13.08 -23.11
N PHE A 200 5.39 -13.15 -23.32
CA PHE A 200 6.03 -12.57 -24.50
C PHE A 200 5.94 -13.57 -25.65
N ASP A 201 4.76 -13.67 -26.24
CA ASP A 201 4.55 -14.27 -27.56
C ASP A 201 3.90 -13.20 -28.46
N VAL A 202 3.91 -13.36 -29.78
CA VAL A 202 3.43 -12.34 -30.73
C VAL A 202 1.89 -12.21 -30.67
N VAL A 203 1.37 -10.97 -30.82
CA VAL A 203 0.01 -10.56 -31.30
C VAL A 203 -0.92 -9.78 -30.30
N GLN A 204 -1.29 -8.58 -30.78
CA GLN A 204 -2.46 -7.66 -30.66
C GLN A 204 -3.08 -7.20 -29.32
N PHE A 205 -3.38 -5.89 -29.33
CA PHE A 205 -4.24 -5.14 -28.40
C PHE A 205 -5.59 -5.83 -28.17
N SER A 206 -5.98 -5.94 -26.91
CA SER A 206 -7.26 -6.52 -26.53
C SER A 206 -7.98 -5.63 -25.51
N LYS A 207 -9.21 -5.26 -25.85
CA LYS A 207 -10.19 -4.71 -24.91
C LYS A 207 -10.87 -5.91 -24.26
N PHE A 208 -10.73 -6.06 -22.94
CA PHE A 208 -11.36 -7.13 -22.20
C PHE A 208 -12.69 -6.66 -21.59
N GLU A 209 -13.75 -7.45 -21.78
CA GLU A 209 -15.07 -7.25 -21.17
C GLU A 209 -15.45 -8.51 -20.39
N VAL A 210 -15.73 -8.37 -19.09
CA VAL A 210 -16.25 -9.46 -18.25
C VAL A 210 -17.68 -9.12 -17.83
N LYS A 211 -18.66 -9.96 -18.20
CA LYS A 211 -20.09 -9.79 -17.81
C LYS A 211 -20.40 -10.63 -16.56
N LYS A 212 -21.05 -10.03 -15.55
CA LYS A 212 -21.38 -10.63 -14.25
C LYS A 212 -22.40 -11.79 -14.27
N LYS A 213 -23.21 -11.93 -15.33
CA LYS A 213 -24.34 -12.89 -15.37
C LYS A 213 -24.09 -14.15 -16.20
N ASP A 214 -23.01 -14.21 -16.96
CA ASP A 214 -22.70 -15.37 -17.80
C ASP A 214 -21.65 -16.25 -17.11
N LYS A 215 -21.91 -17.57 -17.07
CA LYS A 215 -20.82 -18.54 -17.03
C LYS A 215 -19.87 -18.15 -18.16
N LEU A 216 -18.65 -17.74 -17.81
CA LEU A 216 -17.53 -17.39 -18.69
C LEU A 216 -17.68 -17.98 -20.10
N SER A 217 -18.20 -17.20 -21.04
CA SER A 217 -18.05 -17.45 -22.47
C SER A 217 -16.78 -16.72 -22.92
N ILE A 218 -15.68 -17.46 -22.88
CA ILE A 218 -14.42 -17.06 -23.47
C ILE A 218 -14.46 -17.56 -24.92
N ASN A 219 -14.44 -16.66 -25.89
CA ASN A 219 -14.06 -17.06 -27.25
C ASN A 219 -12.54 -17.13 -27.32
N ASN A 220 -12.08 -18.35 -27.56
CA ASN A 220 -10.74 -18.86 -27.81
C ASN A 220 -9.87 -19.22 -26.58
N ASN A 221 -9.67 -20.55 -26.49
CA ASN A 221 -8.85 -21.39 -25.62
C ASN A 221 -9.46 -21.78 -24.27
N GLU A 222 -10.02 -22.99 -24.30
CA GLU A 222 -10.81 -23.67 -23.28
C GLU A 222 -10.11 -23.85 -21.92
N LEU A 223 -10.90 -23.78 -20.85
CA LEU A 223 -10.60 -24.46 -19.59
C LEU A 223 -11.93 -24.85 -18.91
N TYR A 224 -12.20 -26.15 -18.89
CA TYR A 224 -13.36 -26.74 -18.21
C TYR A 224 -13.11 -26.87 -16.71
N LEU A 225 -14.10 -26.57 -15.87
CA LEU A 225 -14.25 -27.18 -14.54
C LEU A 225 -15.74 -27.30 -14.18
N SER A 226 -16.18 -28.54 -13.95
CA SER A 226 -17.56 -28.94 -13.74
C SER A 226 -17.96 -29.02 -12.25
N SER A 227 -19.19 -28.58 -11.97
CA SER A 227 -20.22 -29.26 -11.16
C SER A 227 -19.89 -29.95 -9.81
N THR A 228 -19.18 -29.34 -8.85
CA THR A 228 -18.94 -30.03 -7.54
C THR A 228 -19.17 -29.19 -6.26
N ILE A 229 -20.05 -28.18 -6.24
CA ILE A 229 -20.24 -27.37 -5.01
C ILE A 229 -21.69 -27.31 -4.49
N LYS A 230 -22.68 -27.73 -5.27
CA LYS A 230 -24.09 -27.70 -4.82
C LYS A 230 -24.49 -28.74 -3.77
N ASN A 231 -23.63 -29.72 -3.45
CA ASN A 231 -23.97 -30.83 -2.55
C ASN A 231 -23.35 -30.73 -1.15
N LEU A 232 -22.52 -29.73 -0.84
CA LEU A 232 -21.71 -29.82 0.38
C LEU A 232 -22.31 -29.18 1.65
N TYR A 233 -23.27 -28.25 1.60
CA TYR A 233 -23.76 -27.61 2.84
C TYR A 233 -25.24 -27.15 2.82
N PRO A 234 -26.21 -28.07 2.99
CA PRO A 234 -27.57 -27.68 3.38
C PRO A 234 -27.61 -27.49 4.92
N GLY A 235 -27.46 -26.26 5.42
CA GLY A 235 -27.78 -25.95 6.83
C GLY A 235 -27.00 -24.88 7.59
N CYS A 236 -25.98 -24.22 7.05
CA CYS A 236 -25.21 -23.24 7.84
C CYS A 236 -25.91 -21.88 8.00
N LYS A 237 -26.13 -21.43 9.25
CA LYS A 237 -26.45 -20.04 9.60
C LYS A 237 -25.19 -19.26 9.97
N LEU A 238 -24.96 -18.11 9.34
CA LEU A 238 -23.87 -17.16 9.64
C LEU A 238 -24.34 -16.07 10.61
N SER A 239 -23.48 -15.71 11.57
CA SER A 239 -23.65 -14.59 12.53
C SER A 239 -22.73 -13.41 12.15
N PRO A 240 -23.17 -12.13 12.24
CA PRO A 240 -22.39 -11.00 11.74
C PRO A 240 -21.58 -10.21 12.82
N CYS A 241 -20.36 -9.82 12.40
CA CYS A 241 -19.67 -8.56 12.70
C CYS A 241 -18.91 -8.39 14.04
N ARG A 242 -17.60 -8.05 13.96
CA ARG A 242 -16.84 -7.41 15.06
C ARG A 242 -15.88 -6.32 14.54
N ARG A 243 -15.97 -5.12 15.12
CA ARG A 243 -15.12 -3.93 14.87
C ARG A 243 -13.86 -3.97 15.76
N PHE A 244 -12.76 -3.37 15.31
CA PHE A 244 -11.56 -3.11 16.12
C PHE A 244 -11.42 -1.62 16.44
N VAL A 245 -11.04 -1.30 17.69
CA VAL A 245 -10.84 0.06 18.22
C VAL A 245 -9.41 0.13 18.77
N ILE A 246 -8.64 1.13 18.33
CA ILE A 246 -7.27 1.37 18.81
C ILE A 246 -7.31 2.48 19.87
N ASN A 247 -6.86 2.17 21.09
CA ASN A 247 -7.09 3.02 22.28
C ASN A 247 -5.92 3.95 22.67
N SER A 248 -4.80 3.95 21.96
CA SER A 248 -3.73 4.94 22.16
C SER A 248 -2.68 4.89 21.04
N VAL A 249 -2.36 6.06 20.48
CA VAL A 249 -1.18 6.29 19.64
C VAL A 249 -0.30 7.28 20.41
N GLY A 250 1.00 6.99 20.56
CA GLY A 250 1.93 7.92 21.22
C GLY A 250 2.12 9.20 20.39
N GLU A 251 2.27 10.35 21.08
CA GLU A 251 2.36 11.71 20.52
C GLU A 251 3.40 11.88 19.39
N LYS A 252 4.41 11.01 19.33
CA LYS A 252 5.49 11.11 18.32
C LYS A 252 5.14 10.55 16.93
N ILE A 253 3.99 9.89 16.75
CA ILE A 253 3.65 9.17 15.50
C ILE A 253 2.82 10.03 14.52
N ILE A 254 2.30 11.19 14.95
CA ILE A 254 1.34 11.98 14.16
C ILE A 254 2.02 13.09 13.33
N ARG A 255 3.31 12.96 12.99
CA ARG A 255 4.01 13.98 12.17
C ARG A 255 3.73 13.87 10.67
N ASN A 256 3.19 12.74 10.20
CA ASN A 256 3.00 12.47 8.77
C ASN A 256 1.54 12.22 8.35
N TYR A 257 0.57 12.57 9.20
CA TYR A 257 -0.84 12.28 8.94
C TYR A 257 -1.64 13.55 8.70
N PHE A 258 -2.19 13.68 7.50
CA PHE A 258 -3.09 14.77 7.14
C PHE A 258 -4.48 14.53 7.72
N CYS A 259 -5.04 15.54 8.39
CA CYS A 259 -6.43 15.51 8.82
C CYS A 259 -7.35 15.34 7.60
N SER A 260 -8.25 14.35 7.63
CA SER A 260 -9.17 14.03 6.53
C SER A 260 -10.10 15.20 6.15
N PHE A 261 -10.32 16.14 7.07
CA PHE A 261 -11.14 17.31 6.83
C PHE A 261 -10.36 18.39 6.08
N CYS A 262 -9.15 18.71 6.55
CA CYS A 262 -8.32 19.73 5.93
C CYS A 262 -7.77 19.27 4.55
N ARG A 263 -7.61 17.94 4.32
CA ARG A 263 -7.34 17.35 2.99
C ARG A 263 -8.46 17.60 1.96
N LYS A 264 -9.72 17.70 2.39
CA LYS A 264 -10.86 18.01 1.49
C LYS A 264 -10.97 19.51 1.18
N GLN A 265 -10.45 20.36 2.06
CA GLN A 265 -10.58 21.82 1.99
C GLN A 265 -9.32 22.50 1.39
N GLN A 266 -8.24 21.77 1.13
CA GLN A 266 -6.95 22.30 0.63
C GLN A 266 -6.34 23.43 1.49
N LEU A 267 -6.69 23.51 2.78
CA LEU A 267 -6.12 24.48 3.70
C LEU A 267 -4.81 23.92 4.25
N TYR A 268 -3.68 24.52 3.88
CA TYR A 268 -2.36 24.18 4.38
C TYR A 268 -1.78 25.37 5.16
N SER A 269 -1.41 25.16 6.42
CA SER A 269 -0.41 25.98 7.10
C SER A 269 0.59 25.05 7.79
N GLU A 270 1.87 25.43 7.78
CA GLU A 270 3.00 24.63 8.28
C GLU A 270 3.19 24.71 9.81
N GLU A 271 2.26 25.33 10.54
CA GLU A 271 2.47 25.60 11.96
C GLU A 271 1.84 24.55 12.89
N TYR A 272 2.64 24.21 13.90
CA TYR A 272 2.51 23.28 15.02
C TYR A 272 1.08 22.81 15.38
N PHE A 273 0.89 21.50 15.43
CA PHE A 273 -0.31 20.86 15.99
C PHE A 273 0.00 20.22 17.36
N GLU A 274 -0.65 20.71 18.41
CA GLU A 274 -0.79 19.98 19.69
C GLU A 274 -2.06 19.13 19.68
N TYR A 275 -1.98 17.91 20.23
CA TYR A 275 -3.10 16.98 20.31
C TYR A 275 -3.37 16.56 21.77
N THR A 276 -4.53 16.93 22.31
CA THR A 276 -4.94 16.53 23.68
C THR A 276 -6.05 15.48 23.69
N LYS A 277 -5.92 14.49 24.59
CA LYS A 277 -6.92 13.45 24.89
C LYS A 277 -8.06 14.04 25.72
N CYS A 278 -9.30 13.93 25.25
CA CYS A 278 -10.48 14.33 26.02
C CYS A 278 -11.20 13.10 26.62
N SER A 279 -11.66 13.19 27.86
CA SER A 279 -12.39 12.11 28.54
C SER A 279 -13.83 12.00 28.02
N LYS A 280 -13.97 11.22 26.94
CA LYS A 280 -15.19 10.73 26.27
C LYS A 280 -16.12 11.77 25.60
N PRO A 281 -16.55 11.54 24.34
CA PRO A 281 -15.97 10.66 23.32
C PRO A 281 -15.10 11.45 22.32
N THR A 282 -13.91 10.92 22.10
CA THR A 282 -12.74 11.56 21.49
C THR A 282 -12.68 11.41 19.97
N VAL A 283 -12.37 12.52 19.29
CA VAL A 283 -11.95 12.65 17.89
C VAL A 283 -10.49 13.15 17.88
N VAL A 284 -9.68 12.73 16.91
CA VAL A 284 -8.39 13.39 16.62
C VAL A 284 -8.58 14.23 15.35
N CYS A 285 -8.64 15.54 15.53
CA CYS A 285 -8.63 16.56 14.48
C CYS A 285 -7.45 17.49 14.73
N CYS A 286 -6.92 18.14 13.68
CA CYS A 286 -5.96 19.22 13.92
C CYS A 286 -6.67 20.40 14.61
N SER A 287 -5.94 21.28 15.29
CA SER A 287 -6.49 22.40 16.05
C SER A 287 -7.48 23.26 15.23
N PHE A 288 -7.17 23.52 13.96
CA PHE A 288 -8.02 24.31 13.07
C PHE A 288 -9.35 23.61 12.73
N CYS A 289 -9.28 22.33 12.37
CA CYS A 289 -10.45 21.54 12.02
C CYS A 289 -11.28 21.18 13.29
N LYS A 290 -10.73 21.30 14.51
CA LYS A 290 -11.47 21.23 15.79
C LYS A 290 -12.42 22.42 15.95
N ASP A 291 -11.95 23.63 15.70
CA ASP A 291 -12.76 24.86 15.87
C ASP A 291 -13.85 24.96 14.81
N HIS A 292 -13.55 24.49 13.59
CA HIS A 292 -14.55 24.40 12.52
C HIS A 292 -15.62 23.32 12.81
N VAL A 293 -15.20 22.14 13.28
CA VAL A 293 -16.14 21.08 13.69
C VAL A 293 -16.93 21.50 14.92
N SER A 294 -16.36 22.21 15.89
CA SER A 294 -17.09 22.68 17.08
C SER A 294 -18.14 23.74 16.74
N GLN A 295 -17.87 24.63 15.78
CA GLN A 295 -18.86 25.58 15.25
C GLN A 295 -20.02 24.88 14.53
N ILE A 296 -19.72 23.87 13.70
CA ILE A 296 -20.73 23.07 12.98
C ILE A 296 -21.53 22.15 13.94
N CYS A 297 -20.89 21.62 14.97
CA CYS A 297 -21.48 20.65 15.92
C CYS A 297 -22.35 21.25 17.01
N SER A 298 -22.56 22.58 17.04
CA SER A 298 -23.52 23.24 17.92
C SER A 298 -24.99 22.77 17.72
N LYS A 299 -25.26 21.89 16.73
CA LYS A 299 -26.62 21.42 16.37
C LYS A 299 -26.86 19.90 16.30
N GLY A 300 -25.96 19.00 16.70
CA GLY A 300 -26.32 17.56 16.74
C GLY A 300 -25.19 16.53 16.89
N HIS A 301 -25.52 15.45 17.60
CA HIS A 301 -24.63 14.39 18.10
C HIS A 301 -24.03 13.49 17.00
N ILE A 302 -22.70 13.48 16.86
CA ILE A 302 -21.97 12.47 16.08
C ILE A 302 -21.47 11.38 17.01
N LEU A 303 -21.92 10.14 16.80
CA LEU A 303 -21.74 9.01 17.74
C LEU A 303 -20.63 8.01 17.35
N SER A 304 -20.02 8.08 16.14
CA SER A 304 -18.76 7.37 15.83
C SER A 304 -18.16 7.76 14.47
N VAL A 305 -16.83 7.56 14.31
CA VAL A 305 -16.11 7.65 13.03
C VAL A 305 -15.18 6.45 12.87
N CYS A 306 -15.05 5.94 11.63
CA CYS A 306 -14.25 4.77 11.26
C CYS A 306 -13.06 5.17 10.38
N ILE A 307 -11.87 4.66 10.68
CA ILE A 307 -10.67 4.89 9.86
C ILE A 307 -10.52 3.72 8.87
N ARG A 308 -10.38 4.01 7.58
CA ARG A 308 -9.96 3.04 6.56
C ARG A 308 -8.50 3.31 6.21
N VAL A 309 -7.63 2.36 6.55
CA VAL A 309 -6.22 2.35 6.15
C VAL A 309 -6.05 1.25 5.10
N CYS A 310 -5.25 1.47 4.05
CA CYS A 310 -4.99 0.39 3.10
C CYS A 310 -4.14 -0.71 3.78
N LEU A 311 -4.29 -1.96 3.34
CA LEU A 311 -3.60 -3.10 3.98
C LEU A 311 -2.08 -2.90 4.00
N THR A 312 -1.50 -2.33 2.93
CA THR A 312 -0.07 -2.06 2.83
C THR A 312 0.41 -1.09 3.90
N GLU A 313 -0.33 -0.01 4.15
CA GLU A 313 -0.01 0.95 5.22
C GLU A 313 -0.23 0.34 6.62
N TYR A 314 -1.26 -0.51 6.77
CA TYR A 314 -1.54 -1.22 8.02
C TYR A 314 -0.39 -2.14 8.45
N LEU A 315 0.29 -2.77 7.50
CA LEU A 315 1.46 -3.61 7.77
C LEU A 315 2.69 -2.82 8.26
N HIS A 316 2.75 -1.52 7.98
CA HIS A 316 3.84 -0.66 8.44
C HIS A 316 3.53 0.12 9.73
N LEU A 317 2.29 0.06 10.21
CA LEU A 317 1.91 0.68 11.47
C LEU A 317 2.49 -0.10 12.63
N ARG A 318 3.30 0.58 13.45
CA ARG A 318 3.70 0.08 14.77
C ARG A 318 2.58 0.39 15.75
N ALA A 319 1.91 -0.66 16.20
CA ALA A 319 0.82 -0.59 17.16
C ALA A 319 1.23 -1.19 18.50
N PHE A 320 0.54 -0.75 19.54
CA PHE A 320 0.72 -1.25 20.90
C PHE A 320 -0.39 -2.26 21.21
N CYS A 321 -0.02 -3.32 21.92
CA CYS A 321 -0.98 -4.27 22.46
C CYS A 321 -2.01 -3.56 23.35
N LYS A 322 -3.31 -3.82 23.15
CA LYS A 322 -4.38 -3.24 24.00
C LYS A 322 -4.24 -3.59 25.48
N TRP A 323 -3.55 -4.70 25.79
CA TRP A 323 -3.25 -5.14 27.15
C TRP A 323 -2.02 -4.46 27.76
N LYS A 324 -1.45 -3.45 27.09
CA LYS A 324 -0.35 -2.61 27.58
C LYS A 324 0.91 -3.37 28.03
N CYS A 325 1.23 -4.49 27.37
CA CYS A 325 2.45 -5.28 27.63
C CYS A 325 3.78 -4.60 27.29
N LYS A 326 3.74 -3.31 26.88
CA LYS A 326 4.88 -2.47 26.46
C LYS A 326 5.66 -2.96 25.22
N LYS A 327 5.21 -4.03 24.54
CA LYS A 327 5.77 -4.49 23.27
C LYS A 327 5.10 -3.79 22.07
N HIS A 328 5.86 -3.64 20.98
CA HIS A 328 5.40 -3.06 19.72
C HIS A 328 5.26 -4.14 18.65
N PHE A 329 4.22 -4.04 17.84
CA PHE A 329 3.91 -5.03 16.80
C PHE A 329 3.56 -4.33 15.49
N ASN A 330 3.83 -4.99 14.36
CA ASN A 330 3.19 -4.61 13.09
C ASN A 330 1.73 -5.10 13.09
N GLY A 331 0.95 -4.69 12.09
CA GLY A 331 -0.50 -4.95 12.06
C GLY A 331 -0.89 -6.44 12.19
N LEU A 332 -0.18 -7.36 11.55
CA LEU A 332 -0.48 -8.80 11.62
C LEU A 332 -0.04 -9.40 12.96
N ASP A 333 1.18 -9.09 13.39
CA ASP A 333 1.75 -9.62 14.64
C ASP A 333 0.98 -9.13 15.87
N LEU A 334 0.37 -7.94 15.79
CA LEU A 334 -0.44 -7.38 16.87
C LEU A 334 -1.65 -8.27 17.19
N TYR A 335 -2.34 -8.75 16.15
CA TYR A 335 -3.55 -9.54 16.34
C TYR A 335 -3.25 -10.86 17.03
N GLU A 336 -2.24 -11.58 16.54
CA GLU A 336 -1.79 -12.84 17.13
C GLU A 336 -1.27 -12.65 18.55
N HIS A 337 -0.48 -11.59 18.77
CA HIS A 337 -0.01 -11.24 20.09
C HIS A 337 -1.15 -10.93 21.06
N GLU A 338 -2.17 -10.16 20.66
CA GLU A 338 -3.28 -9.80 21.55
C GLU A 338 -4.14 -10.98 21.99
N GLN A 339 -4.19 -12.06 21.19
CA GLN A 339 -4.84 -13.31 21.60
C GLN A 339 -4.05 -14.02 22.70
N ASN A 340 -2.72 -13.96 22.63
CA ASN A 340 -1.78 -14.72 23.44
C ASN A 340 -0.99 -13.87 24.45
N CYS A 341 -1.38 -12.61 24.66
CA CYS A 341 -0.62 -11.70 25.49
C CYS A 341 -0.66 -12.15 26.96
N VAL A 342 0.51 -12.27 27.60
CA VAL A 342 0.62 -12.65 29.01
C VAL A 342 -0.05 -11.63 29.95
N TYR A 343 -0.18 -10.38 29.52
CA TYR A 343 -0.89 -9.32 30.26
C TYR A 343 -2.38 -9.24 29.94
N ARG A 344 -2.90 -10.17 29.13
CA ARG A 344 -4.35 -10.35 29.00
C ARG A 344 -4.84 -10.74 30.39
N GLU A 345 -5.64 -9.86 31.00
CA GLU A 345 -6.25 -10.16 32.29
C GLU A 345 -6.86 -11.56 32.21
N PRO A 346 -6.47 -12.49 33.11
CA PRO A 346 -7.06 -13.82 33.11
C PRO A 346 -8.56 -13.65 33.19
N ILE A 347 -9.29 -14.41 32.36
CA ILE A 347 -10.73 -14.47 32.43
C ILE A 347 -11.04 -14.83 33.89
N PRO A 348 -11.71 -13.95 34.66
CA PRO A 348 -11.91 -14.23 36.06
C PRO A 348 -12.68 -15.54 36.16
N MET A 349 -12.18 -16.47 36.96
CA MET A 349 -12.90 -17.69 37.30
C MET A 349 -13.44 -17.54 38.71
N CYS A 350 -14.60 -18.15 39.00
CA CYS A 350 -15.06 -18.20 40.37
C CYS A 350 -14.13 -19.13 41.17
N PRO A 351 -13.49 -18.68 42.26
CA PRO A 351 -12.61 -19.50 43.08
C PRO A 351 -13.37 -20.50 43.98
N VAL A 352 -14.70 -20.47 43.99
CA VAL A 352 -15.52 -21.42 44.76
C VAL A 352 -15.45 -22.80 44.08
N THR A 353 -14.91 -23.78 44.80
CA THR A 353 -14.76 -25.16 44.33
C THR A 353 -16.12 -25.71 43.86
N ASN A 354 -16.14 -26.35 42.68
CA ASN A 354 -17.35 -26.87 42.01
C ASN A 354 -18.34 -25.81 41.51
N CYS A 355 -17.94 -24.54 41.35
CA CYS A 355 -18.76 -23.57 40.66
C CYS A 355 -18.69 -23.76 39.13
N ALA A 356 -19.81 -24.13 38.50
CA ALA A 356 -19.89 -24.39 37.05
C ALA A 356 -19.89 -23.12 36.18
N MET A 357 -19.80 -21.92 36.78
CA MET A 357 -19.79 -20.66 36.05
C MET A 357 -18.37 -20.31 35.61
N GLU A 358 -18.07 -20.60 34.35
CA GLU A 358 -16.84 -20.18 33.69
C GLU A 358 -17.10 -18.97 32.77
N ASN A 359 -16.07 -18.15 32.53
CA ASN A 359 -16.06 -17.10 31.51
C ASN A 359 -16.86 -15.82 31.77
N PHE A 360 -16.61 -15.15 32.90
CA PHE A 360 -17.11 -13.78 33.15
C PHE A 360 -16.51 -12.79 32.14
N LYS A 361 -17.35 -11.96 31.51
CA LYS A 361 -16.90 -10.97 30.50
C LYS A 361 -16.39 -9.69 31.16
N LYS A 362 -16.79 -9.43 32.40
CA LYS A 362 -16.43 -8.25 33.20
C LYS A 362 -16.31 -8.63 34.68
N PHE A 363 -15.46 -7.93 35.41
CA PHE A 363 -15.28 -8.13 36.86
C PHE A 363 -16.59 -7.91 37.65
N SER A 364 -17.44 -6.97 37.22
CA SER A 364 -18.76 -6.73 37.83
C SER A 364 -19.71 -7.94 37.74
N GLU A 365 -19.57 -8.79 36.72
CA GLU A 365 -20.37 -10.01 36.58
C GLU A 365 -19.90 -11.07 37.59
N LEU A 366 -18.59 -11.18 37.80
CA LEU A 366 -18.00 -12.02 38.83
C LEU A 366 -18.43 -11.56 40.23
N GLU A 367 -18.38 -10.25 40.50
CA GLU A 367 -18.80 -9.68 41.77
C GLU A 367 -20.29 -9.91 42.07
N SER A 368 -21.15 -9.78 41.06
CA SER A 368 -22.58 -10.13 41.18
C SER A 368 -22.78 -11.62 41.44
N HIS A 369 -22.02 -12.47 40.75
CA HIS A 369 -22.06 -13.91 40.96
C HIS A 369 -21.58 -14.32 42.35
N PHE A 370 -20.56 -13.68 42.91
CA PHE A 370 -20.12 -13.95 44.29
C PHE A 370 -21.23 -13.76 45.32
N LYS A 371 -22.17 -12.85 45.10
CA LYS A 371 -23.33 -12.65 45.97
C LYS A 371 -24.30 -13.84 45.98
N THR A 372 -24.20 -14.76 45.01
CA THR A 372 -24.99 -16.00 44.99
C THR A 372 -24.41 -17.08 45.89
N HIS A 373 -23.13 -16.98 46.27
CA HIS A 373 -22.45 -17.91 47.16
C HIS A 373 -22.67 -17.52 48.63
N LYS A 374 -23.93 -17.53 49.07
CA LYS A 374 -24.39 -16.95 50.35
C LYS A 374 -23.72 -17.47 51.63
N ASN A 375 -22.92 -18.55 51.57
CA ASN A 375 -22.33 -19.21 52.75
C ASN A 375 -20.81 -19.45 52.65
N THR A 376 -20.10 -18.86 51.69
CA THR A 376 -18.64 -19.08 51.58
C THR A 376 -17.90 -18.03 52.38
N ILE A 377 -17.27 -18.43 53.49
CA ILE A 377 -16.42 -17.55 54.29
C ILE A 377 -15.16 -17.25 53.46
N LEU A 378 -15.02 -16.00 53.01
CA LEU A 378 -13.79 -15.53 52.39
C LEU A 378 -12.73 -15.38 53.48
N ILE A 379 -11.69 -16.22 53.44
CA ILE A 379 -10.45 -15.95 54.16
C ILE A 379 -9.70 -14.90 53.33
N PRO A 380 -9.44 -13.68 53.83
CA PRO A 380 -8.68 -12.69 53.07
C PRO A 380 -7.24 -13.19 52.97
N TYR A 381 -6.79 -13.52 51.76
CA TYR A 381 -5.38 -13.76 51.49
C TYR A 381 -4.73 -12.38 51.24
N TRP A 382 -4.31 -11.73 52.32
CA TRP A 382 -3.39 -10.59 52.28
C TRP A 382 -2.07 -11.04 52.94
N ASP A 383 -0.97 -10.69 52.28
CA ASP A 383 0.44 -10.94 52.61
C ASP A 383 1.05 -12.33 52.32
N SER A 384 1.82 -12.36 51.23
CA SER A 384 3.25 -12.68 51.35
C SER A 384 4.04 -11.88 50.30
N THR A 385 4.62 -10.77 50.74
CA THR A 385 5.84 -10.22 50.15
C THR A 385 6.91 -11.31 50.16
N ASP A 386 7.33 -11.78 49.00
CA ASP A 386 8.66 -12.35 48.74
C ASP A 386 8.83 -12.59 47.24
N TRP A 387 9.48 -11.62 46.57
CA TRP A 387 10.18 -11.82 45.30
C TRP A 387 11.49 -11.05 45.39
N PHE A 388 12.59 -11.80 45.59
CA PHE A 388 13.91 -11.43 45.10
C PHE A 388 14.04 -11.88 43.64
#